data_AF-A0A430EGJ7-F1
#
_entry.id   AF-A0A430EGJ7-F1
#
_cell.length_a   1.000
_cell.length_b   1.000
_cell.length_c   1.000
_cell.angle_alpha   90.00
_cell.angle_beta   90.00
_cell.angle_gamma   90.00
#
_symmetry.space_group_name_H-M   'P 1'
#
loop_
_entity.id
_entity.type
_entity.pdbx_description
1 polymer ?
#
loop_
_entity_poly.entity_id
_entity_poly.type
_entity_poly.pdbx_seq_one_letter_code
_entity_poly.pdbx_strand_id
1 'polypeptide(L)' 'MHGMYLLVQPGGDSVLAVGFRHDGKPGTVALGVYPNVYRKDRANARKIAYLALRGRLPASWNSSDAGDQT' A
#
# COMPACT_ATOMS: atom_id res chain seq x y z
N MET A 1 7.48 -11.34 -0.09
CA MET A 1 6.07 -11.79 -0.11
C MET A 1 5.37 -11.05 -1.24
N HIS A 2 4.64 -11.75 -2.10
CA HIS A 2 3.82 -11.13 -3.14
C HIS A 2 2.37 -11.21 -2.71
N GLY A 3 1.71 -10.07 -2.54
CA GLY A 3 0.30 -10.05 -2.19
C GLY A 3 -0.09 -8.92 -1.26
N MET A 4 -1.40 -8.77 -1.12
CA MET A 4 -2.02 -7.79 -0.24
C MET A 4 -2.26 -8.41 1.13
N TYR A 5 -2.00 -7.65 2.19
CA TYR A 5 -2.19 -8.07 3.57
C TYR A 5 -2.61 -6.89 4.44
N LEU A 6 -3.21 -7.20 5.58
CA LEU A 6 -3.61 -6.22 6.59
C LEU A 6 -2.59 -6.24 7.73
N LEU A 7 -1.93 -5.12 7.97
CA LEU A 7 -1.11 -4.92 9.16
C LEU A 7 -2.02 -4.46 10.29
N VAL A 8 -2.23 -5.32 11.29
CA VAL A 8 -3.01 -5.00 12.48
C VAL A 8 -2.06 -4.71 13.62
N GLN A 9 -2.14 -3.50 14.17
CA GLN A 9 -1.37 -3.10 15.34
C GLN A 9 -2.07 -3.54 16.63
N PRO A 10 -1.32 -3.78 17.73
CA PRO A 10 -1.92 -4.11 19.02
C PRO A 10 -2.92 -3.08 19.55
N GLY A 11 -2.79 -1.81 19.14
CA GLY A 11 -3.71 -0.73 19.48
C GLY A 11 -5.04 -0.72 18.70
N GLY A 12 -5.24 -1.65 17.76
CA GLY A 12 -6.45 -1.76 16.95
C GLY A 12 -6.36 -1.08 15.58
N ASP A 13 -5.37 -0.21 15.36
CA ASP A 13 -5.12 0.40 14.06
C ASP A 13 -4.75 -0.66 13.03
N SER A 14 -5.32 -0.53 11.84
CA SER A 14 -5.13 -1.49 10.76
C SER A 14 -4.77 -0.77 9.47
N VAL A 15 -3.73 -1.22 8.76
CA VAL A 15 -3.27 -0.63 7.50
C VAL A 15 -3.25 -1.70 6.43
N LEU A 16 -3.92 -1.44 5.32
CA LEU A 16 -3.87 -2.30 4.15
C LEU A 16 -2.54 -2.05 3.42
N ALA A 17 -1.77 -3.10 3.15
CA ALA A 17 -0.48 -3.01 2.51
C ALA A 17 -0.30 -4.07 1.41
N VAL A 18 0.64 -3.83 0.51
CA VAL A 18 1.05 -4.79 -0.53
C VAL A 18 2.54 -5.02 -0.45
N GLY A 19 2.92 -6.29 -0.35
CA GLY A 19 4.30 -6.72 -0.52
C GLY A 19 4.61 -6.91 -2.00
N PHE A 20 5.73 -6.34 -2.44
CA PHE A 20 6.23 -6.46 -3.80
C PHE A 20 7.73 -6.76 -3.83
N ARG A 21 8.26 -7.04 -5.02
CA ARG A 21 9.70 -7.07 -5.26
C ARG A 21 10.02 -6.14 -6.42
N HIS A 22 11.09 -5.37 -6.25
CA HIS A 22 11.67 -4.53 -7.27
C HIS A 22 13.17 -4.81 -7.32
N ASP A 23 13.69 -5.21 -8.48
CA ASP A 23 15.08 -5.64 -8.68
C ASP A 23 15.55 -6.68 -7.64
N GLY A 24 14.71 -7.69 -7.39
CA GLY A 24 14.98 -8.76 -6.43
C GLY A 24 14.85 -8.38 -4.94
N LYS A 25 14.84 -7.09 -4.62
CA LYS A 25 14.71 -6.57 -3.26
C LYS A 25 13.24 -6.56 -2.83
N PRO A 26 12.91 -7.05 -1.61
CA PRO A 26 11.57 -6.97 -1.07
C PRO A 26 11.21 -5.51 -0.74
N GLY A 27 9.98 -5.12 -1.05
CA GLY A 27 9.40 -3.84 -0.67
C GLY A 27 7.97 -4.02 -0.17
N THR A 28 7.51 -3.04 0.60
CA THR A 28 6.13 -2.97 1.08
C THR A 28 5.60 -1.58 0.79
N VAL A 29 4.36 -1.51 0.31
CA VAL A 29 3.64 -0.25 0.13
C VAL A 29 2.36 -0.25 0.96
N ALA A 30 2.13 0.78 1.75
CA ALA A 30 0.85 0.98 2.44
C ALA A 30 -0.16 1.62 1.47
N LEU A 31 -1.34 1.02 1.38
CA LEU A 31 -2.45 1.46 0.54
C LEU A 31 -3.41 2.40 1.26
N GLY A 32 -3.40 2.39 2.60
CA GLY A 32 -4.22 3.26 3.44
C GLY A 32 -4.74 2.56 4.70
N VAL A 33 -5.35 3.36 5.59
CA VAL A 33 -5.92 2.88 6.86
C VAL A 33 -7.23 2.11 6.60
N TYR A 34 -7.33 0.93 7.18
CA TYR A 34 -8.54 0.10 7.14
C TYR A 34 -9.54 0.52 8.23
N PRO A 35 -10.86 0.50 7.97
CA PRO A 35 -11.53 0.16 6.71
C PRO A 35 -11.69 1.34 5.72
N ASN A 36 -11.19 2.54 6.05
CA ASN A 36 -11.40 3.77 5.28
C ASN A 36 -10.93 3.68 3.83
N VAL A 37 -9.81 3.00 3.58
CA VAL A 37 -9.25 2.74 2.25
C VAL A 37 -10.24 2.09 1.28
N TYR A 38 -11.19 1.29 1.78
CA TYR A 38 -12.20 0.65 0.93
C TYR A 38 -13.38 1.57 0.57
N ARG A 39 -13.58 2.64 1.34
CA ARG A 39 -14.71 3.57 1.19
C ARG A 39 -14.34 4.79 0.34
N LYS A 40 -13.21 5.43 0.65
CA LYS A 40 -12.83 6.71 0.04
C LYS A 40 -11.76 6.54 -1.03
N ASP A 41 -10.77 5.70 -0.77
CA ASP A 41 -9.53 5.67 -1.57
C ASP A 41 -9.37 4.42 -2.43
N ARG A 42 -10.46 3.67 -2.65
CA ARG A 42 -10.44 2.35 -3.31
C ARG A 42 -9.78 2.38 -4.68
N ALA A 43 -10.05 3.41 -5.49
CA ALA A 43 -9.47 3.55 -6.83
C ALA A 43 -7.96 3.80 -6.76
N ASN A 44 -7.52 4.66 -5.83
CA ASN A 44 -6.11 4.96 -5.62
C ASN A 44 -5.36 3.74 -5.09
N ALA A 45 -5.91 3.08 -4.06
CA ALA A 45 -5.36 1.84 -3.50
C ALA A 45 -5.19 0.74 -4.57
N ARG A 46 -6.17 0.58 -5.46
CA ARG A 46 -6.08 -0.36 -6.60
C ARG A 46 -4.98 0.02 -7.58
N LYS A 47 -4.83 1.31 -7.90
CA LYS A 47 -3.78 1.81 -8.78
C LYS A 47 -2.38 1.57 -8.20
N ILE A 48 -2.18 1.92 -6.93
CA ILE A 48 -0.92 1.74 -6.21
C ILE A 48 -0.57 0.24 -6.14
N ALA A 49 -1.52 -0.61 -5.75
CA ALA A 49 -1.31 -2.06 -5.70
C ALA A 49 -0.90 -2.63 -7.08
N TYR A 50 -1.55 -2.18 -8.15
CA TYR A 50 -1.22 -2.60 -9.52
C TYR A 50 0.21 -2.20 -9.91
N LEU A 51 0.61 -0.96 -9.62
CA LEU A 51 1.96 -0.47 -9.91
C LEU A 51 3.02 -1.20 -9.07
N ALA A 52 2.74 -1.47 -7.80
CA ALA A 52 3.62 -2.22 -6.90
C ALA A 52 3.91 -3.62 -7.45
N LEU A 53 2.87 -4.35 -7.82
CA LEU A 53 2.99 -5.72 -8.33
C LEU A 53 3.71 -5.81 -9.69
N ARG A 54 3.68 -4.74 -10.48
CA ARG A 54 4.44 -4.60 -11.73
C ARG A 54 5.90 -4.18 -11.52
N GLY A 55 6.32 -3.96 -10.27
CA GLY A 55 7.64 -3.42 -9.95
C GLY A 55 7.86 -2.00 -10.48
N ARG A 56 6.78 -1.22 -10.66
CA ARG A 56 6.82 0.14 -11.20
C ARG A 56 6.76 1.23 -10.12
N LEU A 57 6.62 0.86 -8.85
CA LEU A 57 6.79 1.80 -7.75
C LEU A 57 8.27 1.83 -7.32
N PRO A 58 8.83 3.02 -7.08
CA PRO A 58 10.15 3.12 -6.48
C PRO A 58 10.12 2.52 -5.07
N ALA A 59 11.24 1.93 -4.63
CA ALA A 59 11.35 1.35 -3.29
C ALA A 59 11.14 2.38 -2.15
N SER A 60 11.23 3.68 -2.46
CA SER A 60 11.04 4.80 -1.55
C SER A 60 9.61 5.37 -1.51
N TRP A 61 8.65 4.74 -2.19
CA TRP A 61 7.27 5.23 -2.22
C TRP A 61 6.65 5.16 -0.80
N ASN A 62 6.26 6.30 -0.25
CA ASN A 62 5.62 6.40 1.06
C ASN A 62 4.13 6.61 0.90
N SER A 63 3.31 6.01 1.77
CA SER A 63 1.85 6.22 1.79
C SER A 63 1.43 7.68 1.99
N SER A 64 2.32 8.53 2.47
CA SER A 64 2.13 9.99 2.54
C SER A 64 1.97 10.62 1.15
N ASP A 65 2.63 10.06 0.11
CA ASP A 65 2.53 10.55 -1.27
C ASP A 65 1.15 10.25 -1.90
N ALA A 66 0.37 9.36 -1.29
CA ALA A 66 -1.01 9.06 -1.69
C ALA A 66 -2.06 9.91 -0.96
N GLY A 67 -1.67 10.63 0.08
CA GLY A 67 -2.56 11.40 0.95
C GLY A 67 -2.52 12.92 0.75
N ASP A 68 -1.55 13.44 0.01
CA ASP A 68 -1.39 14.88 -0.21
C ASP A 68 -2.12 15.34 -1.49
N GLN A 69 -3.44 15.21 -1.47
CA GLN A 69 -4.36 15.91 -2.38
C GLN A 69 -5.43 16.62 -1.54
N THR A 70 -5.01 17.59 -0.74
CA THR A 70 -5.87 18.67 -0.24
C THR A 70 -5.71 19.92 -1.09
#